data_AF-A0A7G2T9Y4-F1
#
_entry.id   AF-A0A7G2T9Y4-F1
#
_cell.length_a   1.000
_cell.length_b   1.000
_cell.length_c   1.000
_cell.angle_alpha   90.00
_cell.angle_beta   90.00
_cell.angle_gamma   90.00
#
_symmetry.space_group_name_H-M   'P 1'
#
loop_
_entity.id
_entity.type
_entity.pdbx_description
1 polymer ?
#
loop_
_entity_poly.entity_id
_entity_poly.type
_entity_poly.pdbx_seq_one_letter_code
_entity_poly.pdbx_strand_id
1 'polypeptide(L)'
;MSCFFKTICIVFFLMFSIIGKAQEVGPKVLNQLDLLSSQRANQSAGDIFIEQIGDRNTVQTILSSSETSINLSQIGAGNVINVSDNSENLKLTVLQNGTNNQISKYGLYALKEFSAVLIQNGEYQNLDIFGSNELSKNMKVEMQGLGQSIVIRNFN
;
A
#
# COMPACT_ATOMS: atom_id res chain seq x y z
N MET A 1 -31.50 -51.94 48.23
CA MET A 1 -31.87 -50.84 47.32
C MET A 1 -31.32 -49.46 47.70
N SER A 2 -30.76 -49.24 48.91
CA SER A 2 -30.28 -47.91 49.33
C SER A 2 -28.95 -47.47 48.69
N CYS A 3 -28.07 -48.43 48.34
CA CYS A 3 -26.75 -48.14 47.77
C CYS A 3 -26.84 -47.74 46.28
N PHE A 4 -27.76 -48.34 45.53
CA PHE A 4 -27.97 -48.06 44.11
C PHE A 4 -28.56 -46.65 43.89
N PHE A 5 -29.49 -46.23 44.74
CA PHE A 5 -30.08 -44.89 44.69
C PHE A 5 -29.06 -43.80 45.06
N LYS A 6 -28.19 -44.05 46.05
CA LYS A 6 -27.08 -43.13 46.40
C LYS A 6 -26.10 -42.95 45.24
N THR A 7 -25.83 -44.02 44.49
CA THR A 7 -24.90 -43.97 43.35
C THR A 7 -25.48 -43.16 42.19
N ILE A 8 -26.79 -43.30 41.91
CA ILE A 8 -27.50 -42.51 40.89
C ILE A 8 -27.55 -41.01 41.24
N CYS A 9 -27.78 -40.66 42.51
CA CYS A 9 -27.77 -39.25 42.93
C CYS A 9 -26.39 -38.60 42.83
N ILE A 10 -25.31 -39.34 43.08
CA ILE A 10 -23.92 -38.84 42.96
C ILE A 10 -23.56 -38.59 41.48
N VAL A 11 -23.95 -39.50 40.58
CA VAL A 11 -23.72 -39.34 39.13
C VAL A 11 -24.53 -38.16 38.58
N PHE A 12 -25.76 -37.96 39.05
CA PHE A 12 -26.59 -36.82 38.64
C PHE A 12 -26.02 -35.47 39.11
N PHE A 13 -25.41 -35.41 40.30
CA PHE A 13 -24.74 -34.20 40.80
C PHE A 13 -23.43 -33.88 40.06
N LEU A 14 -22.69 -34.89 39.60
CA LEU A 14 -21.47 -34.70 38.80
C LEU A 14 -21.76 -34.18 37.39
N MET A 15 -22.94 -34.45 36.82
CA MET A 15 -23.34 -33.95 35.49
C MET A 15 -23.73 -32.47 35.46
N PHE A 16 -24.01 -31.84 36.60
CA PHE A 16 -24.30 -30.40 36.70
C PHE A 16 -23.08 -29.52 36.99
N SER A 17 -21.90 -30.11 37.24
CA SER A 17 -20.69 -29.35 37.63
C SER A 17 -19.89 -28.80 36.44
N ILE A 18 -20.30 -29.08 35.20
CA ILE A 18 -19.67 -28.53 33.99
C ILE A 18 -20.48 -27.34 33.50
N ILE A 19 -20.61 -26.32 34.34
CA ILE A 19 -21.06 -25.00 33.90
C ILE A 19 -19.85 -24.36 33.20
N GLY A 20 -19.88 -24.39 31.87
CA GLY A 20 -18.92 -23.69 31.05
C GLY A 20 -18.83 -22.24 31.49
N LYS A 21 -17.61 -21.77 31.78
CA LYS A 21 -17.31 -20.35 31.84
C LYS A 21 -17.49 -19.82 30.41
N ALA A 22 -18.70 -19.33 30.08
CA ALA A 22 -18.84 -18.41 28.96
C ALA A 22 -18.11 -17.14 29.38
N GLN A 23 -16.84 -17.04 29.00
CA GLN A 23 -16.13 -15.77 29.07
C GLN A 23 -16.78 -14.89 28.01
N GLU A 24 -17.57 -13.91 28.45
CA GLU A 24 -17.84 -12.75 27.61
C GLU A 24 -16.47 -12.16 27.28
N VAL A 25 -16.02 -12.37 26.04
CA VAL A 25 -14.94 -11.57 25.48
C VAL A 25 -15.58 -10.19 25.25
N GLY A 26 -15.64 -9.38 26.31
CA GLY A 26 -15.87 -7.95 26.17
C GLY A 26 -14.93 -7.44 25.08
N PRO A 27 -15.36 -6.47 24.24
CA PRO A 27 -14.64 -6.10 23.04
C PRO A 27 -13.18 -5.94 23.43
N LYS A 28 -12.32 -6.82 22.89
CA LYS A 28 -10.88 -6.65 23.03
C LYS A 28 -10.63 -5.26 22.54
N VAL A 29 -10.32 -4.36 23.47
CA VAL A 29 -9.93 -2.99 23.19
C VAL A 29 -8.94 -3.11 22.05
N LEU A 30 -9.33 -2.58 20.89
CA LEU A 30 -8.61 -2.64 19.63
C LEU A 30 -7.35 -1.80 19.77
N ASN A 31 -6.42 -2.26 20.59
CA ASN A 31 -5.08 -1.74 20.78
C ASN A 31 -4.09 -2.61 20.02
N GLN A 32 -4.43 -2.86 18.75
CA GLN A 32 -3.43 -3.20 17.74
C GLN A 32 -3.74 -2.37 16.50
N LEU A 33 -3.55 -1.07 16.71
CA LEU A 33 -3.37 -0.06 15.69
C LEU A 33 -2.22 -0.50 14.77
N ASP A 34 -2.56 -0.96 13.57
CA ASP A 34 -1.85 -0.77 12.28
C ASP A 34 -0.30 -0.81 12.28
N LEU A 35 0.31 -1.83 12.89
CA LEU A 35 1.78 -1.89 12.98
C LEU A 35 2.50 -2.63 11.83
N LEU A 36 1.92 -2.65 10.61
CA LEU A 36 2.61 -3.12 9.37
C LEU A 36 2.16 -2.37 8.09
N SER A 37 1.86 -1.06 8.18
CA SER A 37 1.86 -0.17 7.01
C SER A 37 2.99 0.84 7.19
N SER A 38 4.06 0.73 6.40
CA SER A 38 5.13 1.72 6.44
C SER A 38 4.67 3.01 5.75
N GLN A 39 4.04 3.91 6.51
CA GLN A 39 3.93 5.33 6.16
C GLN A 39 5.12 6.10 6.72
N ARG A 40 5.89 6.79 5.87
CA ARG A 40 6.71 7.95 6.29
C ARG A 40 6.80 8.99 5.16
N ALA A 41 6.02 10.06 5.30
CA ALA A 41 6.20 11.35 4.64
C ALA A 41 6.50 12.40 5.74
N ASN A 42 7.65 13.06 5.69
CA ASN A 42 7.92 14.25 6.52
C ASN A 42 8.06 15.45 5.57
N GLN A 43 7.04 16.30 5.55
CA GLN A 43 6.93 17.43 4.63
C GLN A 43 7.34 18.76 5.29
N SER A 44 8.03 19.62 4.53
CA SER A 44 7.77 21.06 4.53
C SER A 44 8.04 21.64 3.12
N ALA A 45 6.94 22.00 2.43
CA ALA A 45 6.72 22.69 1.14
C ALA A 45 7.15 21.98 -0.18
N GLY A 46 6.26 21.54 -1.11
CA GLY A 46 4.79 21.36 -1.09
C GLY A 46 4.22 20.83 -2.45
N ASP A 47 3.38 19.78 -2.60
CA ASP A 47 2.61 18.88 -1.71
C ASP A 47 2.45 17.43 -2.28
N ILE A 48 2.13 16.41 -1.47
CA ILE A 48 2.10 14.98 -1.85
C ILE A 48 0.76 14.40 -1.38
N PHE A 49 0.05 13.56 -2.14
CA PHE A 49 -1.17 12.88 -1.67
C PHE A 49 -1.19 11.40 -2.07
N ILE A 50 -1.63 10.52 -1.16
CA ILE A 50 -1.61 9.05 -1.32
C ILE A 50 -2.98 8.48 -0.94
N GLU A 51 -3.58 7.70 -1.84
CA GLU A 51 -4.80 6.91 -1.63
C GLU A 51 -4.48 5.42 -1.88
N GLN A 52 -4.84 4.56 -0.93
CA GLN A 52 -4.67 3.11 -1.06
C GLN A 52 -5.98 2.42 -0.69
N ILE A 53 -6.61 1.79 -1.69
CA ILE A 53 -7.84 1.01 -1.57
C ILE A 53 -7.54 -0.43 -1.97
N GLY A 54 -7.71 -1.37 -1.03
CA GLY A 54 -7.45 -2.79 -1.22
C GLY A 54 -6.21 -3.28 -0.46
N ASP A 55 -5.72 -4.47 -0.80
CA ASP A 55 -4.79 -5.23 0.04
C ASP A 55 -3.33 -5.14 -0.45
N ARG A 56 -2.38 -4.99 0.47
CA ARG A 56 -0.93 -5.09 0.19
C ARG A 56 -0.40 -4.10 -0.85
N ASN A 57 -1.02 -2.93 -0.96
CA ASN A 57 -0.49 -1.82 -1.77
C ASN A 57 0.72 -1.18 -1.06
N THR A 58 1.76 -0.85 -1.82
CA THR A 58 3.02 -0.30 -1.32
C THR A 58 3.38 1.00 -2.04
N VAL A 59 3.67 2.05 -1.27
CA VAL A 59 4.25 3.32 -1.76
C VAL A 59 5.53 3.62 -1.00
N GLN A 60 6.62 3.84 -1.72
CA GLN A 60 7.89 4.31 -1.18
C GLN A 60 8.31 5.60 -1.90
N THR A 61 8.47 6.70 -1.16
CA THR A 61 8.92 8.00 -1.73
C THR A 61 10.03 8.63 -0.87
N ILE A 62 11.16 9.04 -1.47
CA ILE A 62 12.16 9.91 -0.83
C ILE A 62 12.49 11.05 -1.80
N LEU A 63 12.42 12.30 -1.33
CA LEU A 63 12.41 13.56 -2.09
C LEU A 63 13.26 14.61 -1.33
N SER A 64 13.85 15.61 -2.00
CA SER A 64 14.42 16.81 -1.34
C SER A 64 14.43 18.04 -2.26
N SER A 65 13.37 18.84 -2.09
CA SER A 65 12.82 19.96 -2.88
C SER A 65 13.73 21.07 -3.45
N SER A 66 13.33 21.58 -4.64
CA SER A 66 13.09 23.01 -4.93
C SER A 66 12.29 23.17 -6.26
N GLU A 67 11.12 22.57 -6.57
CA GLU A 67 9.85 22.43 -5.83
C GLU A 67 8.96 21.27 -6.38
N THR A 68 8.28 20.49 -5.52
CA THR A 68 7.78 19.13 -5.83
C THR A 68 6.28 18.92 -5.54
N SER A 69 5.43 18.25 -6.35
CA SER A 69 4.18 17.65 -5.83
C SER A 69 3.70 16.37 -6.49
N ILE A 70 3.17 15.44 -5.71
CA ILE A 70 2.95 14.06 -6.16
C ILE A 70 1.54 13.63 -5.76
N ASN A 71 0.72 12.98 -6.58
CA ASN A 71 -0.59 12.44 -6.14
C ASN A 71 -0.75 10.97 -6.61
N LEU A 72 -0.79 9.99 -5.71
CA LEU A 72 -0.70 8.56 -6.03
C LEU A 72 -1.96 7.83 -5.52
N SER A 73 -2.73 7.19 -6.41
CA SER A 73 -3.89 6.37 -6.05
C SER A 73 -3.64 4.92 -6.46
N GLN A 74 -3.77 4.01 -5.51
CA GLN A 74 -3.67 2.56 -5.70
C GLN A 74 -5.01 1.92 -5.35
N ILE A 75 -5.68 1.36 -6.36
CA ILE A 75 -6.95 0.63 -6.23
C ILE A 75 -6.70 -0.81 -6.65
N GLY A 76 -6.89 -1.76 -5.73
CA GLY A 76 -6.68 -3.18 -5.96
C GLY A 76 -5.63 -3.77 -5.02
N ALA A 77 -4.91 -4.80 -5.48
CA ALA A 77 -4.09 -5.62 -4.61
C ALA A 77 -2.63 -5.76 -5.08
N GLY A 78 -1.68 -5.62 -4.16
CA GLY A 78 -0.26 -5.88 -4.42
C GLY A 78 0.40 -4.86 -5.35
N ASN A 79 -0.18 -3.67 -5.52
CA ASN A 79 0.43 -2.64 -6.36
C ASN A 79 1.62 -1.98 -5.66
N VAL A 80 2.64 -1.58 -6.44
CA VAL A 80 3.89 -1.01 -5.93
C VAL A 80 4.24 0.28 -6.67
N ILE A 81 4.51 1.34 -5.91
CA ILE A 81 5.05 2.61 -6.41
C ILE A 81 6.34 2.92 -5.67
N ASN A 82 7.45 3.01 -6.41
CA ASN A 82 8.75 3.42 -5.90
C ASN A 82 9.18 4.72 -6.58
N VAL A 83 9.37 5.78 -5.80
CA VAL A 83 9.86 7.08 -6.28
C VAL A 83 11.07 7.50 -5.45
N SER A 84 12.21 7.75 -6.10
CA SER A 84 13.39 8.36 -5.47
C SER A 84 13.79 9.62 -6.24
N ASP A 85 13.88 10.74 -5.53
CA ASP A 85 14.03 12.13 -6.00
C ASP A 85 14.85 12.95 -4.98
N ASN A 86 15.42 14.08 -5.38
CA ASN A 86 16.11 15.03 -4.48
C ASN A 86 16.20 16.45 -5.10
N SER A 87 15.16 16.96 -5.83
CA SER A 87 15.47 17.92 -6.91
C SER A 87 14.51 19.07 -7.32
N GLU A 88 15.10 20.07 -7.99
CA GLU A 88 14.59 21.42 -8.33
C GLU A 88 13.53 21.48 -9.48
N ASN A 89 12.59 20.53 -9.53
CA ASN A 89 11.14 20.71 -9.78
C ASN A 89 10.51 19.39 -10.27
N LEU A 90 9.44 18.89 -9.63
CA LEU A 90 8.80 17.59 -9.96
C LEU A 90 7.29 17.68 -9.69
N LYS A 91 6.35 17.37 -10.61
CA LYS A 91 4.93 17.19 -10.21
C LYS A 91 4.31 15.91 -10.82
N LEU A 92 4.20 14.81 -10.07
CA LEU A 92 3.92 13.43 -10.55
C LEU A 92 2.54 12.91 -10.07
N THR A 93 1.62 12.54 -10.96
CA THR A 93 0.33 11.92 -10.52
C THR A 93 0.17 10.51 -11.12
N VAL A 94 -0.11 9.52 -10.27
CA VAL A 94 -0.13 8.09 -10.62
C VAL A 94 -1.45 7.46 -10.22
N LEU A 95 -2.05 6.70 -11.14
CA LEU A 95 -3.19 5.81 -10.89
C LEU A 95 -2.79 4.38 -11.21
N GLN A 96 -2.82 3.51 -10.22
CA GLN A 96 -2.74 2.06 -10.39
C GLN A 96 -4.09 1.45 -10.04
N ASN A 97 -4.76 0.89 -11.03
CA ASN A 97 -5.99 0.12 -10.87
C ASN A 97 -5.77 -1.32 -11.32
N GLY A 98 -5.82 -2.25 -10.36
CA GLY A 98 -5.71 -3.68 -10.60
C GLY A 98 -4.74 -4.38 -9.66
N THR A 99 -4.05 -5.41 -10.16
CA THR A 99 -3.30 -6.35 -9.32
C THR A 99 -1.84 -6.45 -9.73
N ASN A 100 -0.93 -6.34 -8.77
CA ASN A 100 0.52 -6.53 -8.98
C ASN A 100 1.11 -5.61 -10.06
N ASN A 101 0.63 -4.37 -10.15
CA ASN A 101 1.25 -3.36 -11.02
C ASN A 101 2.41 -2.65 -10.31
N GLN A 102 3.45 -2.30 -11.05
CA GLN A 102 4.67 -1.71 -10.54
C GLN A 102 5.07 -0.47 -11.34
N ILE A 103 5.40 0.60 -10.61
CA ILE A 103 6.01 1.82 -11.14
C ILE A 103 7.28 2.12 -10.34
N SER A 104 8.41 2.31 -11.03
CA SER A 104 9.66 2.74 -10.43
C SER A 104 10.21 3.98 -11.13
N LYS A 105 10.45 5.06 -10.38
CA LYS A 105 11.15 6.25 -10.85
C LYS A 105 12.48 6.41 -10.11
N TYR A 106 13.57 6.38 -10.88
CA TYR A 106 14.93 6.53 -10.36
C TYR A 106 15.52 7.91 -10.72
N GLY A 107 16.06 8.62 -9.72
CA GLY A 107 16.78 9.89 -9.87
C GLY A 107 18.30 9.71 -9.81
N LEU A 108 19.05 10.31 -10.74
CA LEU A 108 20.52 10.22 -10.81
C LEU A 108 21.18 11.62 -11.05
N TYR A 109 20.51 12.73 -10.64
CA TYR A 109 20.80 14.19 -10.81
C TYR A 109 20.55 14.79 -12.24
N ALA A 110 20.22 16.07 -12.49
CA ALA A 110 19.56 17.15 -11.73
C ALA A 110 18.20 17.46 -12.41
N LEU A 111 17.11 17.70 -11.66
CA LEU A 111 15.84 18.19 -12.24
C LEU A 111 15.73 19.71 -12.13
N LYS A 112 15.28 20.33 -13.22
CA LYS A 112 14.73 21.70 -13.29
C LYS A 112 13.26 21.71 -13.77
N GLU A 113 12.72 20.55 -14.17
CA GLU A 113 11.28 20.17 -14.13
C GLU A 113 11.06 18.71 -14.61
N PHE A 114 10.31 17.89 -13.87
CA PHE A 114 9.71 16.63 -14.36
C PHE A 114 8.20 16.57 -14.04
N SER A 115 7.36 16.40 -15.06
CA SER A 115 5.90 16.34 -14.94
C SER A 115 5.39 15.16 -15.75
N ALA A 116 4.75 14.20 -15.08
CA ALA A 116 4.23 12.99 -15.72
C ALA A 116 2.91 12.52 -15.14
N VAL A 117 2.09 11.93 -16.01
CA VAL A 117 0.86 11.21 -15.67
C VAL A 117 1.04 9.74 -16.01
N LEU A 118 1.00 8.88 -15.00
CA LEU A 118 1.23 7.45 -15.17
C LEU A 118 -0.04 6.69 -14.79
N ILE A 119 -0.59 5.91 -15.72
CA ILE A 119 -1.83 5.15 -15.53
C ILE A 119 -1.55 3.68 -15.85
N GLN A 120 -1.84 2.81 -14.90
CA GLN A 120 -1.82 1.36 -15.07
C GLN A 120 -3.22 0.82 -14.75
N ASN A 121 -3.90 0.26 -15.77
CA ASN A 121 -5.21 -0.37 -15.67
C ASN A 121 -5.09 -1.85 -16.06
N GLY A 122 -4.84 -2.73 -15.09
CA GLY A 122 -4.70 -4.15 -15.40
C GLY A 122 -3.86 -4.91 -14.39
N GLU A 123 -3.16 -5.94 -14.86
CA GLU A 123 -2.44 -6.86 -13.99
C GLU A 123 -1.00 -7.10 -14.45
N TYR A 124 -0.09 -7.21 -13.49
CA TYR A 124 1.32 -7.56 -13.73
C TYR A 124 2.04 -6.59 -14.69
N GLN A 125 1.68 -5.31 -14.64
CA GLN A 125 2.31 -4.27 -15.47
C GLN A 125 3.54 -3.69 -14.77
N ASN A 126 4.61 -3.40 -15.52
CA ASN A 126 5.82 -2.79 -14.97
C ASN A 126 6.26 -1.56 -15.77
N LEU A 127 6.45 -0.43 -15.10
CA LEU A 127 6.97 0.80 -15.69
C LEU A 127 8.19 1.28 -14.92
N ASP A 128 9.35 1.29 -15.59
CA ASP A 128 10.58 1.84 -15.04
C ASP A 128 10.98 3.12 -15.80
N ILE A 129 11.23 4.19 -15.06
CA ILE A 129 11.64 5.48 -15.60
C ILE A 129 13.00 5.87 -15.00
N PHE A 130 13.95 6.11 -15.89
CA PHE A 130 15.31 6.52 -15.56
C PHE A 130 15.58 7.92 -16.10
N GLY A 131 16.18 8.79 -15.29
CA GLY A 131 16.60 10.13 -15.71
C GLY A 131 15.43 11.10 -15.95
N SER A 132 15.72 12.17 -16.68
CA SER A 132 14.82 13.27 -17.02
C SER A 132 15.45 14.22 -18.03
N ASN A 133 14.67 14.66 -19.03
CA ASN A 133 15.08 15.64 -20.05
C ASN A 133 13.86 16.44 -20.58
N GLU A 134 14.05 17.24 -21.62
CA GLU A 134 12.97 18.06 -22.23
C GLU A 134 11.77 17.22 -22.73
N LEU A 135 11.99 16.00 -23.19
CA LEU A 135 10.90 15.09 -23.63
C LEU A 135 10.07 14.56 -22.45
N SER A 136 10.64 14.58 -21.24
CA SER A 136 9.93 14.16 -20.03
C SER A 136 8.98 15.22 -19.47
N LYS A 137 8.99 16.44 -20.02
CA LYS A 137 8.04 17.50 -19.67
C LYS A 137 6.67 17.19 -20.30
N ASN A 138 5.69 16.81 -19.47
CA ASN A 138 4.32 16.41 -19.88
C ASN A 138 4.20 14.97 -20.42
N MET A 139 5.06 14.06 -19.98
CA MET A 139 4.96 12.66 -20.38
C MET A 139 3.69 12.00 -19.81
N LYS A 140 2.86 11.38 -20.67
CA LYS A 140 1.78 10.50 -20.26
C LYS A 140 2.08 9.06 -20.68
N VAL A 141 2.00 8.15 -19.72
CA VAL A 141 2.10 6.70 -19.97
C VAL A 141 0.81 6.05 -19.51
N GLU A 142 0.19 5.27 -20.40
CA GLU A 142 -1.01 4.50 -20.11
C GLU A 142 -0.79 3.05 -20.52
N MET A 143 -0.92 2.15 -19.55
CA MET A 143 -0.76 0.71 -19.72
C MET A 143 -2.10 0.03 -19.39
N GLN A 144 -2.49 -0.95 -20.21
CA GLN A 144 -3.78 -1.64 -20.05
C GLN A 144 -3.69 -3.12 -20.38
N GLY A 145 -4.39 -3.96 -19.62
CA GLY A 145 -4.37 -5.42 -19.81
C GLY A 145 -3.28 -6.11 -18.98
N LEU A 146 -2.73 -7.21 -19.51
CA LEU A 146 -1.93 -8.16 -18.73
C LEU A 146 -0.45 -8.17 -19.13
N GLY A 147 0.46 -8.05 -18.15
CA GLY A 147 1.88 -8.45 -18.29
C GLY A 147 2.78 -7.52 -19.09
N GLN A 148 2.37 -6.28 -19.34
CA GLN A 148 3.15 -5.31 -20.13
C GLN A 148 4.31 -4.74 -19.33
N SER A 149 5.46 -4.52 -19.97
CA SER A 149 6.56 -3.77 -19.36
C SER A 149 7.11 -2.69 -20.27
N ILE A 150 7.33 -1.51 -19.70
CA ILE A 150 7.88 -0.33 -20.38
C ILE A 150 9.09 0.16 -19.58
N VAL A 151 10.16 0.46 -20.30
CA VAL A 151 11.36 1.09 -19.73
C VAL A 151 11.64 2.38 -20.47
N ILE A 152 11.66 3.49 -19.73
CA ILE A 152 11.91 4.84 -20.25
C ILE A 152 13.27 5.31 -19.75
N ARG A 153 14.13 5.72 -20.68
CA ARG A 153 15.48 6.20 -20.41
C ARG A 153 15.64 7.61 -20.95
N ASN A 154 15.52 8.59 -20.07
CA ASN A 154 15.64 10.01 -20.38
C ASN A 154 17.02 10.50 -19.94
N PHE A 155 18.04 10.15 -20.73
CA PHE A 155 19.40 10.63 -20.57
C PHE A 155 19.71 11.63 -21.69
N ASN A 156 20.44 12.70 -21.37
CA ASN A 156 20.99 13.66 -22.34
C ASN A 156 22.49 13.43 -22.49
#